data_AF-T1CYL0-F1
#
_entry.id   AF-T1CYL0-F1
#
_cell.length_a   1.000
_cell.length_b   1.000
_cell.length_c   1.000
_cell.angle_alpha   90.00
_cell.angle_beta   90.00
_cell.angle_gamma   90.00
#
_symmetry.space_group_name_H-M   'P 1'
#
loop_
_entity.id
_entity.type
_entity.pdbx_description
1 polymer ?
#
loop_
_entity_poly.entity_id
_entity_poly.type
_entity_poly.pdbx_seq_one_letter_code
_entity_poly.pdbx_strand_id
1 'polypeptide(L)'
;MQGLSGYDKARISYLESALTQIQNDKYYPSFLDKLTHLCFACVKFHPFLDGNKRTALLLSKAFVMLNCPETLNKDFYQRLEDVVVGVAEDRISKEQLKEVFARLLIQKA
;
A
#
# COMPACT_ATOMS: atom_id res chain seq x y z
N MET A 1 10.60 -21.71 -5.04
CA MET A 1 10.35 -20.37 -5.61
C MET A 1 11.57 -19.51 -5.31
N GLN A 2 12.42 -19.18 -6.29
CA GLN A 2 13.62 -18.35 -6.07
C GLN A 2 13.26 -16.90 -6.44
N GLY A 3 13.00 -16.06 -5.43
CA GLY A 3 12.87 -14.62 -5.62
C GLY A 3 14.24 -13.95 -5.68
N LEU A 4 14.34 -12.84 -6.41
CA LEU A 4 15.57 -12.04 -6.45
C LEU A 4 15.75 -11.28 -5.12
N SER A 5 16.96 -11.34 -4.57
CA SER A 5 17.32 -10.63 -3.33
C SER A 5 17.83 -9.23 -3.63
N GLY A 6 17.35 -8.24 -2.88
CA GLY A 6 17.83 -6.86 -2.94
C GLY A 6 16.77 -5.86 -3.41
N TYR A 7 17.23 -4.64 -3.69
CA TYR A 7 16.38 -3.53 -4.12
C TYR A 7 16.94 -2.86 -5.37
N ASP A 8 16.08 -2.14 -6.08
CA ASP A 8 16.46 -1.31 -7.20
C ASP A 8 16.99 0.03 -6.67
N LYS A 9 18.26 0.33 -6.97
CA LYS A 9 18.97 1.50 -6.43
C LYS A 9 18.33 2.84 -6.80
N ALA A 10 17.68 2.92 -7.97
CA ALA A 10 17.00 4.15 -8.38
C ALA A 10 15.60 4.20 -7.75
N ARG A 11 14.87 3.09 -7.81
CA ARG A 11 13.45 3.04 -7.44
C ARG A 11 13.20 3.03 -5.93
N ILE A 12 14.16 2.61 -5.12
CA ILE A 12 14.05 2.66 -3.66
C ILE A 12 13.79 4.09 -3.14
N SER A 13 14.37 5.10 -3.81
CA SER A 13 14.16 6.52 -3.50
C SER A 13 12.70 6.97 -3.71
N TYR A 14 11.94 6.29 -4.58
CA TYR A 14 10.52 6.59 -4.77
C TYR A 14 9.67 6.12 -3.59
N LEU A 15 10.07 5.02 -2.93
CA LEU A 15 9.42 4.60 -1.69
C LEU A 15 9.74 5.57 -0.55
N GLU A 16 10.98 6.04 -0.46
CA GLU A 16 11.36 7.11 0.47
C GLU A 16 10.55 8.38 0.22
N SER A 17 10.42 8.80 -1.04
CA SER A 17 9.59 9.95 -1.42
C SER A 17 8.13 9.77 -0.99
N ALA A 18 7.55 8.57 -1.21
CA ALA A 18 6.18 8.29 -0.77
C ALA A 18 6.04 8.44 0.76
N LEU A 19 7.01 7.94 1.54
CA LEU A 19 7.03 8.11 3.00
C LEU A 19 7.16 9.57 3.44
N THR A 20 7.94 10.38 2.73
CA THR A 20 8.00 11.84 2.98
C THR A 20 6.69 12.52 2.63
N GLN A 21 6.10 12.16 1.48
CA GLN A 21 4.88 12.78 0.96
C GLN A 21 3.68 12.58 1.88
N ILE A 22 3.46 11.37 2.41
CA ILE A 22 2.32 11.07 3.29
C ILE A 22 2.35 11.84 4.62
N GLN A 23 3.45 12.50 4.97
CA GLN A 23 3.53 13.38 6.14
C GLN A 23 2.92 14.77 5.86
N ASN A 24 2.67 15.12 4.59
CA ASN A 24 2.07 16.38 4.21
C ASN A 24 0.54 16.30 4.20
N ASP A 25 -0.08 16.75 5.28
CA ASP A 25 -1.53 16.72 5.47
C ASP A 25 -2.31 17.59 4.46
N LYS A 26 -1.66 18.54 3.77
CA LYS A 26 -2.32 19.32 2.72
C LYS A 26 -2.65 18.45 1.50
N TYR A 27 -1.78 17.49 1.17
CA TYR A 27 -1.96 16.61 0.01
C TYR A 27 -2.51 15.24 0.38
N TYR A 28 -2.24 14.76 1.60
CA TYR A 28 -2.72 13.47 2.11
C TYR A 28 -3.48 13.69 3.43
N PRO A 29 -4.67 14.32 3.38
CA PRO A 29 -5.37 14.81 4.57
C PRO A 29 -5.96 13.70 5.45
N SER A 30 -6.27 12.53 4.88
CA SER A 30 -6.83 11.41 5.64
C SER A 30 -5.87 10.24 5.76
N PHE A 31 -6.08 9.40 6.78
CA PHE A 31 -5.37 8.13 6.94
C PHE A 31 -5.47 7.27 5.66
N LEU A 32 -6.65 7.21 5.03
CA LEU A 32 -6.85 6.47 3.78
C LEU A 32 -6.03 7.04 2.63
N ASP A 33 -5.85 8.36 2.53
CA ASP A 33 -5.00 8.97 1.50
C ASP A 33 -3.54 8.53 1.67
N LYS A 34 -3.05 8.53 2.91
CA LYS A 34 -1.70 8.12 3.27
C LYS A 34 -1.47 6.63 3.00
N LEU A 35 -2.36 5.77 3.50
CA LEU A 35 -2.33 4.33 3.30
C LEU A 35 -2.36 3.97 1.81
N THR A 36 -3.29 4.58 1.07
CA THR A 36 -3.45 4.34 -0.38
C THR A 36 -2.19 4.73 -1.12
N HIS A 37 -1.62 5.91 -0.82
CA HIS A 37 -0.42 6.35 -1.50
C HIS A 37 0.78 5.44 -1.23
N LEU A 38 0.97 5.02 0.02
CA LEU A 38 2.06 4.13 0.41
C LEU A 38 1.96 2.78 -0.31
N CYS A 39 0.78 2.15 -0.30
CA CYS A 39 0.53 0.89 -1.01
C CYS A 39 0.77 1.04 -2.52
N PHE A 40 0.12 2.04 -3.13
CA PHE A 40 0.20 2.30 -4.57
C PHE A 40 1.64 2.55 -5.02
N ALA A 41 2.39 3.38 -4.29
CA ALA A 41 3.78 3.69 -4.60
C ALA A 41 4.66 2.43 -4.54
N CYS A 42 4.51 1.60 -3.51
CA CYS A 42 5.28 0.37 -3.40
C CYS A 42 4.95 -0.64 -4.51
N VAL A 43 3.69 -0.73 -4.94
CA VAL A 43 3.30 -1.59 -6.07
C VAL A 43 3.86 -1.05 -7.39
N LYS A 44 3.62 0.24 -7.70
CA LYS A 44 3.91 0.84 -9.00
C LYS A 44 5.37 1.16 -9.25
N PHE A 45 6.09 1.59 -8.21
CA PHE A 45 7.45 2.05 -8.38
C PHE A 45 8.47 0.93 -8.27
N HIS A 46 8.06 -0.30 -7.97
CA HIS A 46 8.94 -1.47 -7.91
C HIS A 46 10.28 -1.23 -7.18
N PRO A 47 10.26 -0.75 -5.92
CA PRO A 47 11.48 -0.45 -5.16
C PRO A 47 12.37 -1.67 -4.91
N PHE A 48 11.80 -2.88 -4.91
CA PHE A 48 12.50 -4.14 -4.69
C PHE A 48 12.68 -4.94 -5.99
N LEU A 49 13.72 -5.78 -6.06
CA LEU A 49 13.95 -6.61 -7.26
C LEU A 49 12.84 -7.66 -7.47
N ASP A 50 12.27 -8.17 -6.38
CA ASP A 50 11.08 -9.00 -6.36
C ASP A 50 10.26 -8.70 -5.09
N GLY A 51 9.01 -9.15 -5.03
CA GLY A 51 8.19 -9.09 -3.83
C GLY A 51 7.44 -7.78 -3.62
N ASN A 52 7.55 -6.79 -4.51
CA ASN A 52 6.91 -5.47 -4.39
C ASN A 52 5.44 -5.51 -3.96
N LYS A 53 4.62 -6.39 -4.57
CA LYS A 53 3.22 -6.58 -4.20
C LYS A 53 3.05 -7.09 -2.77
N ARG A 54 3.84 -8.11 -2.38
CA ARG A 54 3.84 -8.67 -1.02
C ARG A 54 4.30 -7.65 0.00
N THR A 55 5.35 -6.89 -0.33
CA THR A 55 5.85 -5.80 0.52
C THR A 55 4.84 -4.67 0.65
N ALA A 56 4.14 -4.29 -0.43
CA ALA A 56 3.09 -3.28 -0.37
C ALA A 56 1.95 -3.69 0.57
N LEU A 57 1.52 -4.95 0.55
CA LEU A 57 0.54 -5.49 1.49
C LEU A 57 1.05 -5.49 2.93
N LEU A 58 2.30 -5.92 3.15
CA LEU A 58 2.92 -5.93 4.46
C LEU A 58 3.02 -4.52 5.05
N LEU A 59 3.50 -3.56 4.25
CA LEU A 59 3.58 -2.14 4.62
C LEU A 59 2.22 -1.56 4.95
N SER A 60 1.20 -1.85 4.11
CA SER A 60 -0.18 -1.41 4.33
C SER A 60 -0.72 -1.94 5.66
N LYS A 61 -0.55 -3.24 5.93
CA LYS A 61 -0.99 -3.85 7.19
C LYS A 61 -0.26 -3.26 8.39
N ALA A 62 1.07 -3.12 8.31
CA ALA A 62 1.87 -2.53 9.38
C ALA A 62 1.42 -1.09 9.67
N PHE A 63 1.18 -0.29 8.63
CA PHE A 63 0.69 1.08 8.79
C PHE A 63 -0.68 1.14 9.46
N VAL A 64 -1.62 0.25 9.09
CA VAL A 64 -2.92 0.11 9.79
C VAL A 64 -2.73 -0.31 11.25
N MET A 65 -1.89 -1.32 11.51
CA MET A 65 -1.64 -1.81 12.88
C MET A 65 -1.05 -0.74 13.80
N LEU A 66 -0.24 0.18 13.28
CA LEU A 66 0.38 1.25 14.07
C LEU A 66 -0.57 2.41 14.37
N ASN A 67 -1.62 2.62 13.57
CA ASN A 67 -2.46 3.82 13.65
C ASN A 67 -3.91 3.53 14.06
N CYS A 68 -4.48 2.41 13.63
CA CYS A 68 -5.87 2.03 13.86
C CYS A 68 -6.07 0.49 13.85
N PRO A 69 -5.34 -0.26 14.71
CA PRO A 69 -5.32 -1.73 14.70
C PRO A 69 -6.70 -2.38 14.85
N GLU A 70 -7.64 -1.72 15.50
CA GLU A 70 -9.03 -2.17 15.69
C GLU A 70 -9.83 -2.25 14.39
N THR A 71 -9.39 -1.56 13.33
CA THR A 71 -10.06 -1.56 12.02
C THR A 71 -9.62 -2.72 11.13
N LEU A 72 -8.60 -3.48 11.55
CA LEU A 72 -7.95 -4.49 10.75
C LEU A 72 -8.72 -5.82 10.74
N ASN A 73 -9.17 -6.22 9.56
CA ASN A 73 -9.85 -7.50 9.37
C ASN A 73 -8.89 -8.69 9.25
N LYS A 74 -9.35 -9.87 9.69
CA LYS A 74 -8.55 -11.12 9.64
C LYS A 74 -8.21 -11.56 8.22
N ASP A 75 -9.06 -11.22 7.26
CA ASP A 75 -8.94 -11.55 5.83
C ASP A 75 -8.24 -10.45 5.00
N PHE A 76 -7.54 -9.51 5.67
CA PHE A 76 -6.89 -8.35 5.03
C PHE A 76 -6.04 -8.73 3.81
N TYR A 77 -5.22 -9.77 3.93
CA TYR A 77 -4.35 -10.19 2.84
C TYR A 77 -5.14 -10.85 1.71
N GLN A 78 -6.07 -11.75 2.04
CA GLN A 78 -6.90 -12.46 1.08
C GLN A 78 -7.74 -11.48 0.25
N ARG A 79 -8.30 -10.44 0.86
CA ARG A 79 -9.11 -9.43 0.16
C ARG A 79 -8.31 -8.49 -0.74
N LEU A 80 -7.00 -8.38 -0.53
CA LEU A 80 -6.14 -7.45 -1.25
C LEU A 80 -5.19 -8.10 -2.26
N GLU A 81 -5.06 -9.44 -2.26
CA GLU A 81 -4.14 -10.16 -3.15
C GLU A 81 -4.39 -9.84 -4.63
N ASP A 82 -5.63 -10.03 -5.09
CA ASP A 82 -6.02 -9.70 -6.47
C ASP A 82 -6.04 -8.19 -6.73
N VAL A 83 -6.28 -7.40 -5.68
CA VAL A 83 -6.33 -5.95 -5.77
C VAL A 83 -4.94 -5.39 -6.11
N VAL A 84 -3.88 -5.82 -5.43
CA VAL A 84 -2.52 -5.34 -5.73
C VAL A 84 -2.00 -5.84 -7.07
N VAL A 85 -2.50 -6.99 -7.56
CA VAL A 85 -2.26 -7.43 -8.95
C VAL A 85 -2.97 -6.49 -9.93
N GLY A 86 -4.24 -6.16 -9.69
CA GLY A 86 -4.99 -5.20 -10.48
C GLY A 86 -4.35 -3.81 -10.52
N VAL A 87 -3.80 -3.35 -9.40
CA VAL A 87 -3.03 -2.08 -9.35
C VAL A 87 -1.76 -2.18 -10.18
N ALA A 88 -1.00 -3.28 -10.06
CA ALA A 88 0.22 -3.48 -10.85
C ALA A 88 -0.06 -3.45 -12.36
N GLU A 89 -1.19 -4.04 -12.78
CA GLU A 89 -1.60 -4.17 -14.18
C GLU A 89 -2.50 -3.00 -14.68
N ASP A 90 -2.58 -1.89 -13.94
CA ASP A 90 -3.38 -0.70 -14.29
C ASP A 90 -4.90 -0.96 -14.41
N ARG A 91 -5.39 -2.12 -13.97
CA ARG A 91 -6.82 -2.45 -13.90
C ARG A 91 -7.54 -1.79 -12.73
N ILE A 92 -6.80 -1.40 -11.68
CA ILE A 92 -7.31 -0.72 -10.49
C ILE A 92 -6.55 0.59 -10.32
N SER A 93 -7.27 1.71 -10.38
CA SER A 93 -6.72 3.04 -10.17
C SER A 93 -6.38 3.30 -8.70
N LYS A 94 -5.64 4.38 -8.43
CA LYS A 94 -5.31 4.79 -7.06
C LYS A 94 -6.58 5.14 -6.26
N GLU A 95 -7.56 5.75 -6.90
CA GLU A 95 -8.85 6.12 -6.32
C GLU A 95 -9.66 4.86 -5.98
N GLN A 96 -9.71 3.89 -6.91
CA GLN A 96 -10.37 2.60 -6.65
C GLN A 96 -9.69 1.83 -5.52
N LEU A 97 -8.35 1.87 -5.42
CA LEU A 97 -7.63 1.30 -4.30
C LEU A 97 -8.03 1.96 -2.96
N LYS A 98 -8.20 3.29 -2.94
CA LYS A 98 -8.70 4.01 -1.76
C LYS A 98 -10.08 3.53 -1.34
N GLU A 99 -11.00 3.34 -2.29
CA GLU A 99 -12.33 2.80 -2.02
C GLU A 99 -12.27 1.38 -1.44
N VAL A 100 -11.39 0.53 -1.98
CA VAL A 100 -11.18 -0.82 -1.44
C VAL A 100 -10.71 -0.74 0.01
N PHE A 101 -9.73 0.10 0.34
CA PHE A 101 -9.29 0.29 1.73
C PHE A 101 -10.42 0.83 2.62
N ALA A 102 -11.21 1.78 2.13
CA ALA A 102 -12.35 2.34 2.87
C ALA A 102 -13.43 1.29 3.20
N ARG A 103 -13.65 0.31 2.32
CA ARG A 103 -14.57 -0.82 2.53
C ARG A 103 -13.95 -1.97 3.32
N LEU A 104 -12.62 -2.10 3.27
CA LEU A 104 -11.88 -3.15 3.94
C LEU A 104 -11.67 -2.84 5.42
N LEU A 105 -11.43 -1.59 5.77
CA LEU A 105 -11.24 -1.19 7.15
C LEU A 105 -12.58 -0.97 7.82
N ILE A 106 -12.76 -1.52 9.02
CA ILE A 106 -14.01 -1.36 9.78
C ILE A 106 -14.18 0.12 10.10
N GLN A 107 -15.22 0.76 9.54
CA GLN A 107 -15.68 2.04 10.03
C GLN A 107 -16.55 1.78 11.25
N LYS A 108 -16.09 2.19 12.44
CA LYS A 108 -17.01 2.33 13.56
C LYS A 108 -17.87 3.57 13.30
N ALA A 109 -19.19 3.38 13.38
CA ALA A 109 -20.15 4.47 13.54
C ALA A 109 -19.95 5.15 14.89
#